data_AF-A0A9E2X8N4-F1
#
_entry.id   AF-A0A9E2X8N4-F1
#
_cell.length_a   1.000
_cell.length_b   1.000
_cell.length_c   1.000
_cell.angle_alpha   90.00
_cell.angle_beta   90.00
_cell.angle_gamma   90.00
#
_symmetry.space_group_name_H-M   'P 1'
#
loop_
_entity.id
_entity.type
_entity.pdbx_description
1 polymer ?
#
loop_
_entity_poly.entity_id
_entity_poly.type
_entity_poly.pdbx_seq_one_letter_code
_entity_poly.pdbx_strand_id
1 'polypeptide(L)'
;MHVVKIACERPDELGRSLSQWDCIEIARQLVRDGVVPSISAETVRQILLHHRLKPWRQKMWLSAKVPRDAAFAAQVQEVCDLYTRSLRPDEIVLCVDEMTSLQPRPRKSPTKAARKDRPTLVEHEYGRCGALNLFAAFDARTGKVSGMTASRKRQSEFITFLEQLEREIPASVKTIHIVLDNLRMHKGKQVQAWLAKHPRFVFHHPPVHCSWMNQVEQWFGILRRKRLRIVDFPSKEHLAERLKAFISEWNEIAHPFHWTSKSVAKVMAKCQIEDAKSLTAAA
;
A
#
# COMPACT_ATOMS: atom_id res chain seq x y z
N MET A 1 -14.47 14.25 33.72
CA MET A 1 -14.62 12.89 33.16
C MET A 1 -15.44 12.83 31.87
N HIS A 2 -16.55 13.56 31.73
CA HIS A 2 -17.44 13.48 30.56
C HIS A 2 -16.78 13.74 29.19
N VAL A 3 -15.91 14.76 29.08
CA VAL A 3 -15.16 15.05 27.83
C VAL A 3 -14.34 13.83 27.39
N VAL A 4 -13.65 13.17 28.33
CA VAL A 4 -12.82 12.00 28.07
C VAL A 4 -13.67 10.82 27.62
N LYS A 5 -14.81 10.59 28.30
CA LYS A 5 -15.76 9.54 27.93
C LYS A 5 -16.23 9.71 26.48
N ILE A 6 -16.79 10.88 26.15
CA ILE A 6 -17.30 11.15 24.80
C ILE A 6 -16.18 11.00 23.75
N ALA A 7 -14.98 11.50 24.02
CA ALA A 7 -13.86 11.39 23.10
C ALA A 7 -13.37 9.94 22.86
N CYS A 8 -13.70 9.00 23.75
CA CYS A 8 -13.33 7.59 23.66
C CYS A 8 -14.48 6.69 23.15
N GLU A 9 -15.67 7.24 22.95
CA GLU A 9 -16.83 6.56 22.38
C GLU A 9 -17.01 6.99 20.91
N ARG A 10 -17.54 6.12 20.07
CA ARG A 10 -17.79 6.52 18.68
C ARG A 10 -19.04 7.41 18.61
N PRO A 11 -19.08 8.42 17.73
CA PRO A 11 -20.27 9.26 17.63
C PRO A 11 -21.55 8.48 17.28
N ASP A 12 -21.47 7.43 16.47
CA ASP A 12 -22.61 6.61 16.06
C ASP A 12 -23.16 5.75 17.20
N GLU A 13 -22.32 5.30 18.14
CA GLU A 13 -22.76 4.65 19.38
C GLU A 13 -23.56 5.61 20.28
N LEU A 14 -23.38 6.92 20.08
CA LEU A 14 -24.12 8.00 20.73
C LEU A 14 -25.24 8.58 19.84
N GLY A 15 -25.65 7.85 18.79
CA GLY A 15 -26.75 8.26 17.90
C GLY A 15 -26.44 9.49 17.05
N ARG A 16 -25.16 9.84 16.86
CA ARG A 16 -24.72 10.97 16.03
C ARG A 16 -24.43 10.51 14.62
N SER A 17 -24.72 11.36 13.65
CA SER A 17 -24.37 11.15 12.23
C SER A 17 -22.91 11.49 11.89
N LEU A 18 -22.09 11.80 12.89
CA LEU A 18 -20.70 12.20 12.70
C LEU A 18 -19.82 10.98 12.45
N SER A 19 -18.84 11.10 11.55
CA SER A 19 -17.83 10.05 11.35
C SER A 19 -16.75 10.04 12.43
N GLN A 20 -16.55 11.16 13.12
CA GLN A 20 -15.58 11.32 14.20
C GLN A 20 -15.94 12.53 15.07
N TRP A 21 -15.34 12.62 16.25
CA TRP A 21 -15.45 13.80 17.11
C TRP A 21 -14.45 14.89 16.73
N ASP A 22 -14.91 16.14 16.83
CA ASP A 22 -14.07 17.33 16.97
C ASP A 22 -14.43 18.08 18.27
N CYS A 23 -13.65 19.11 18.62
CA CYS A 23 -13.85 19.84 19.87
C CYS A 23 -15.20 20.58 19.93
N ILE A 24 -15.73 21.02 18.79
CA ILE A 24 -17.00 21.75 18.71
C ILE A 24 -18.15 20.78 18.94
N GLU A 25 -18.12 19.62 18.28
CA GLU A 25 -19.16 18.61 18.42
C GLU A 25 -19.16 17.97 19.80
N ILE A 26 -17.99 17.76 20.43
CA ILE A 26 -17.93 17.33 21.84
C ILE A 26 -18.55 18.39 22.75
N ALA A 27 -18.24 19.69 22.55
CA ALA A 27 -18.83 20.77 23.34
C ALA A 27 -20.35 20.82 23.18
N ARG A 28 -20.86 20.73 21.95
CA ARG A 28 -22.30 20.65 21.64
C ARG A 28 -22.95 19.44 22.28
N GLN A 29 -22.28 18.29 22.27
CA GLN A 29 -22.80 17.06 22.86
C GLN A 29 -22.91 17.18 24.39
N LEU A 30 -21.90 17.75 25.06
CA LEU A 30 -21.94 17.98 26.51
C LEU A 30 -23.09 18.91 26.93
N VAL A 31 -23.38 19.94 26.12
CA VAL A 31 -24.52 20.84 26.36
C VAL A 31 -25.84 20.11 26.09
N ARG A 32 -25.93 19.36 24.97
CA ARG A 32 -27.13 18.57 24.64
C ARG A 32 -27.48 17.55 25.73
N ASP A 33 -26.47 16.88 26.28
CA ASP A 33 -26.63 15.86 27.31
C ASP A 33 -26.88 16.47 28.71
N GLY A 34 -26.96 17.80 28.81
CA GLY A 34 -27.21 18.50 30.09
C GLY A 34 -26.04 18.42 31.06
N VAL A 35 -24.86 18.00 30.62
CA VAL A 35 -23.66 17.85 31.47
C VAL A 35 -23.15 19.20 31.95
N VAL A 36 -23.22 20.21 31.08
CA VAL A 36 -22.86 21.60 31.37
C VAL A 36 -23.82 22.55 30.63
N PRO A 37 -24.14 23.72 31.20
CA PRO A 37 -24.98 24.71 30.51
C PRO A 37 -24.25 25.33 29.31
N SER A 38 -22.93 25.47 29.39
CA SER A 38 -22.08 25.93 28.29
C SER A 38 -20.63 25.46 28.48
N ILE A 39 -19.92 25.26 27.38
CA ILE A 39 -18.48 25.00 27.37
C ILE A 39 -17.91 25.41 26.00
N SER A 40 -16.71 25.99 26.00
CA SER A 40 -16.04 26.36 24.75
C SER A 40 -15.31 25.18 24.13
N ALA A 41 -15.17 25.17 22.80
CA ALA A 41 -14.36 24.18 22.09
C ALA A 41 -12.88 24.25 22.51
N GLU A 42 -12.37 25.42 22.91
CA GLU A 42 -11.00 25.55 23.41
C GLU A 42 -10.84 24.87 24.77
N THR A 43 -11.81 25.01 25.68
CA THR A 43 -11.81 24.28 26.96
C THR A 43 -11.78 22.77 26.71
N VAL A 44 -12.61 22.27 25.78
CA VAL A 44 -12.58 20.86 25.37
C VAL A 44 -11.20 20.47 24.83
N ARG A 45 -10.62 21.28 23.94
CA ARG A 45 -9.27 21.04 23.39
C ARG A 45 -8.20 20.94 24.48
N GLN A 46 -8.22 21.83 25.47
CA GLN A 46 -7.27 21.82 26.58
C GLN A 46 -7.41 20.55 27.44
N ILE A 47 -8.65 20.12 27.71
CA ILE A 47 -8.92 18.86 28.42
C ILE A 47 -8.38 17.66 27.62
N LEU A 48 -8.67 17.59 26.31
CA LEU A 48 -8.17 16.52 25.45
C LEU A 48 -6.64 16.52 25.37
N LEU A 49 -6.01 17.69 25.31
CA LEU A 49 -4.56 17.83 25.30
C LEU A 49 -3.93 17.31 26.60
N HIS A 50 -4.49 17.69 27.75
CA HIS A 50 -4.07 17.20 29.07
C HIS A 50 -4.13 15.66 29.15
N HIS A 51 -5.20 15.06 28.62
CA HIS A 51 -5.37 13.60 28.55
C HIS A 51 -4.68 12.93 27.35
N ARG A 52 -3.96 13.69 26.51
CA ARG A 52 -3.29 13.20 25.28
C ARG A 52 -4.24 12.52 24.29
N LEU A 53 -5.51 12.90 24.28
CA LEU A 53 -6.53 12.38 23.38
C LEU A 53 -6.64 13.22 22.11
N LYS A 54 -6.81 12.54 20.97
CA LYS A 54 -7.00 13.15 19.65
C LYS A 54 -8.02 12.32 18.87
N PRO A 55 -9.33 12.42 19.19
CA PRO A 55 -10.36 11.55 18.61
C PRO A 55 -10.52 11.72 17.09
N TRP A 56 -10.08 12.85 16.53
CA TRP A 56 -9.98 13.09 15.08
C TRP A 56 -8.77 12.40 14.41
N ARG A 57 -7.87 11.79 15.18
CA ARG A 57 -6.70 11.10 14.63
C ARG A 57 -7.05 9.64 14.37
N GLN A 58 -7.20 9.30 13.11
CA GLN A 58 -7.44 7.93 12.68
C GLN A 58 -6.12 7.20 12.40
N LYS A 59 -6.07 5.93 12.80
CA LYS A 59 -5.01 5.00 12.41
C LYS A 59 -5.67 3.72 11.95
N MET A 60 -5.42 3.32 10.70
CA MET A 60 -5.82 2.01 10.24
C MET A 60 -5.02 0.94 11.00
N TRP A 61 -5.73 -0.06 11.48
CA TRP A 61 -5.17 -1.25 12.09
C TRP A 61 -5.80 -2.48 11.46
N LEU A 62 -5.09 -3.59 11.51
CA LEU A 62 -5.52 -4.84 10.90
C LEU A 62 -5.66 -5.88 12.00
N SER A 63 -6.89 -6.30 12.26
CA SER A 63 -7.17 -7.42 13.15
C SER A 63 -6.59 -8.69 12.54
N ALA A 64 -5.85 -9.46 13.33
CA ALA A 64 -5.36 -10.77 12.89
C ALA A 64 -6.57 -11.70 12.72
N LYS A 65 -6.93 -12.01 11.48
CA LYS A 65 -7.98 -12.99 11.14
C LYS A 65 -7.41 -14.38 10.87
N VAL A 66 -6.09 -14.50 10.82
CA VAL A 66 -5.35 -15.74 10.56
C VAL A 66 -4.36 -15.91 11.72
N PRO A 67 -4.18 -17.14 12.22
CA PRO A 67 -3.16 -17.44 13.23
C PRO A 67 -1.78 -16.94 12.80
N ARG A 68 -0.99 -16.49 13.77
CA ARG A 68 0.44 -16.18 13.57
C ARG A 68 1.25 -17.34 14.12
N ASP A 69 1.05 -18.50 13.53
CA ASP A 69 1.69 -19.75 13.91
C ASP A 69 3.10 -19.88 13.28
N ALA A 70 3.70 -21.07 13.43
CA ALA A 70 4.99 -21.39 12.83
C ALA A 70 4.99 -21.27 11.29
N ALA A 71 3.87 -21.55 10.61
CA ALA A 71 3.77 -21.45 9.16
C ALA A 71 3.79 -19.98 8.70
N PHE A 72 3.06 -19.11 9.40
CA PHE A 72 3.14 -17.66 9.19
C PHE A 72 4.58 -17.16 9.39
N ALA A 73 5.24 -17.58 10.48
CA ALA A 73 6.60 -17.20 10.78
C ALA A 73 7.58 -17.64 9.68
N ALA A 74 7.44 -18.87 9.17
CA ALA A 74 8.27 -19.39 8.09
C ALA A 74 8.11 -18.59 6.79
N GLN A 75 6.87 -18.23 6.41
CA GLN A 75 6.60 -17.41 5.22
C GLN A 75 7.18 -15.99 5.35
N VAL A 76 7.10 -15.39 6.54
CA VAL A 76 7.75 -14.09 6.79
C VAL A 76 9.26 -14.22 6.62
N GLN A 77 9.85 -15.27 7.21
CA GLN A 77 11.29 -15.51 7.16
C GLN A 77 11.77 -15.74 5.72
N GLU A 78 11.05 -16.55 4.93
CA GLU A 78 11.38 -16.84 3.53
C GLU A 78 11.53 -15.56 2.69
N VAL A 79 10.55 -14.65 2.77
CA VAL A 79 10.60 -13.38 2.03
C VAL A 79 11.71 -12.47 2.57
N CYS A 80 11.96 -12.48 3.89
CA CYS A 80 13.06 -11.72 4.49
C CYS A 80 14.41 -12.23 3.99
N ASP A 81 14.63 -13.55 4.02
CA ASP A 81 15.85 -14.20 3.55
C ASP A 81 16.05 -13.91 2.07
N LEU A 82 14.99 -13.98 1.25
CA LEU A 82 15.07 -13.61 -0.16
C LEU A 82 15.55 -12.17 -0.35
N TYR A 83 15.14 -11.24 0.51
CA TYR A 83 15.59 -9.85 0.43
C TYR A 83 16.99 -9.60 0.98
N THR A 84 17.48 -10.40 1.93
CA THR A 84 18.75 -10.14 2.63
C THR A 84 19.89 -11.06 2.22
N ARG A 85 19.61 -12.26 1.71
CA ARG A 85 20.64 -13.18 1.24
C ARG A 85 21.38 -12.62 0.03
N SER A 86 22.64 -13.04 -0.10
CA SER A 86 23.38 -12.89 -1.34
C SER A 86 22.66 -13.63 -2.46
N LEU A 87 22.38 -12.92 -3.56
CA LEU A 87 21.86 -13.53 -4.78
C LEU A 87 23.02 -14.03 -5.62
N ARG A 88 22.78 -15.11 -6.37
CA ARG A 88 23.73 -15.51 -7.41
C ARG A 88 23.68 -14.49 -8.55
N PRO A 89 24.74 -14.38 -9.38
CA PRO A 89 24.76 -13.45 -10.53
C PRO A 89 23.66 -13.69 -11.57
N ASP A 90 23.07 -14.89 -11.58
CA ASP A 90 21.99 -15.30 -12.47
C ASP A 90 20.60 -15.28 -11.80
N GLU A 91 20.47 -14.62 -10.64
CA GLU A 91 19.23 -14.47 -9.89
C GLU A 91 18.83 -12.99 -9.75
N ILE A 92 17.53 -12.71 -9.85
CA ILE A 92 16.97 -11.40 -9.49
C ILE A 92 15.73 -11.56 -8.61
N VAL A 93 15.39 -10.50 -7.85
CA VAL A 93 14.20 -10.45 -6.99
C VAL A 93 13.36 -9.25 -7.36
N LEU A 94 12.15 -9.51 -7.86
CA LEU A 94 11.17 -8.51 -8.26
C LEU A 94 9.98 -8.52 -7.29
N CYS A 95 9.57 -7.35 -6.86
CA CYS A 95 8.34 -7.11 -6.12
C CYS A 95 7.26 -6.68 -7.12
N VAL A 96 6.19 -7.45 -7.28
CA VAL A 96 5.19 -7.23 -8.34
C VAL A 96 3.81 -7.00 -7.74
N ASP A 97 3.12 -5.98 -8.25
CA ASP A 97 1.74 -5.63 -7.86
C ASP A 97 1.10 -4.71 -8.91
N GLU A 98 -0.18 -4.36 -8.70
CA GLU A 98 -0.92 -3.43 -9.55
C GLU A 98 -1.51 -2.23 -8.80
N MET A 99 -1.24 -1.04 -9.32
CA MET A 99 -2.00 0.15 -8.96
C MET A 99 -3.24 0.26 -9.86
N THR A 100 -4.41 0.08 -9.26
CA THR A 100 -5.68 0.01 -10.00
C THR A 100 -6.44 1.33 -10.03
N SER A 101 -7.41 1.42 -10.95
CA SER A 101 -8.38 2.54 -11.00
C SER A 101 -7.73 3.92 -11.19
N LEU A 102 -6.67 3.97 -11.98
CA LEU A 102 -5.98 5.20 -12.37
C LEU A 102 -6.80 5.96 -13.41
N GLN A 103 -7.54 6.96 -12.95
CA GLN A 103 -8.46 7.73 -13.79
C GLN A 103 -7.76 8.98 -14.32
N PRO A 104 -7.62 9.15 -15.65
CA PRO A 104 -7.34 10.47 -16.22
C PRO A 104 -8.52 11.40 -15.92
N ARG A 105 -8.22 12.54 -15.30
CA ARG A 105 -9.20 13.59 -14.94
C ARG A 105 -8.85 14.87 -15.69
N PRO A 106 -9.19 14.99 -16.99
CA PRO A 106 -8.89 16.19 -17.77
C PRO A 106 -9.60 17.39 -17.15
N ARG A 107 -8.83 18.44 -16.87
CA ARG A 107 -9.37 19.69 -16.34
C ARG A 107 -10.00 20.53 -17.43
N LYS A 108 -11.10 21.23 -17.11
CA LYS A 108 -11.79 22.11 -18.07
C LYS A 108 -10.98 23.36 -18.43
N SER A 109 -10.05 23.75 -17.57
CA SER A 109 -9.12 24.86 -17.79
C SER A 109 -7.69 24.43 -17.47
N PRO A 110 -6.67 24.97 -18.17
CA PRO A 110 -5.28 24.60 -17.94
C PRO A 110 -4.80 24.91 -16.52
N THR A 111 -4.02 24.00 -15.95
CA THR A 111 -3.29 24.24 -14.69
C THR A 111 -2.32 25.42 -14.87
N LYS A 112 -2.39 26.42 -13.98
CA LYS A 112 -1.51 27.59 -14.00
C LYS A 112 -0.34 27.37 -13.06
N ALA A 113 0.88 27.51 -13.58
CA ALA A 113 2.09 27.41 -12.77
C ALA A 113 2.13 28.46 -11.66
N ALA A 114 2.81 28.12 -10.56
CA ALA A 114 3.09 29.06 -9.49
C ALA A 114 3.86 30.28 -10.02
N ARG A 115 3.60 31.44 -9.42
CA ARG A 115 4.31 32.71 -9.65
C ARG A 115 4.63 33.35 -8.30
N LYS A 116 5.43 34.42 -8.29
CA LYS A 116 5.67 35.19 -7.06
C LYS A 116 4.33 35.51 -6.37
N ASP A 117 4.22 35.15 -5.10
CA ASP A 117 3.04 35.33 -4.24
C ASP A 117 1.74 34.67 -4.75
N ARG A 118 1.84 33.69 -5.67
CA ARG A 118 0.69 32.95 -6.21
C ARG A 118 0.98 31.44 -6.33
N PRO A 119 0.22 30.57 -5.65
CA PRO A 119 0.42 29.13 -5.77
C PRO A 119 0.00 28.62 -7.16
N THR A 120 0.35 27.37 -7.47
CA THR A 120 -0.24 26.64 -8.60
C THR A 120 -1.76 26.64 -8.47
N LEU A 121 -2.46 27.01 -9.54
CA LEU A 121 -3.91 26.97 -9.60
C LEU A 121 -4.34 25.79 -10.46
N VAL A 122 -5.16 24.91 -9.89
CA VAL A 122 -5.73 23.73 -10.56
C VAL A 122 -7.23 23.93 -10.65
N GLU A 123 -7.78 23.72 -11.84
CA GLU A 123 -9.22 23.82 -12.06
C GLU A 123 -9.98 22.75 -11.26
N HIS A 124 -11.07 23.16 -10.62
CA HIS A 124 -11.90 22.26 -9.82
C HIS A 124 -12.71 21.33 -10.73
N GLU A 125 -13.24 21.83 -11.84
CA GLU A 125 -14.03 21.04 -12.78
C GLU A 125 -13.18 20.11 -13.66
N TYR A 126 -13.62 18.86 -13.80
CA TYR A 126 -12.93 17.84 -14.59
C TYR A 126 -13.89 16.88 -15.29
N GLY A 127 -13.44 16.30 -16.41
CA GLY A 127 -14.11 15.23 -17.13
C GLY A 127 -13.74 13.83 -16.60
N ARG A 128 -14.55 12.81 -16.92
CA ARG A 128 -14.26 11.40 -16.59
C ARG A 128 -13.94 10.62 -17.86
N CYS A 129 -12.77 9.99 -17.91
CA CYS A 129 -12.26 9.32 -19.13
C CYS A 129 -11.95 7.82 -18.91
N GLY A 130 -12.70 7.17 -18.02
CA GLY A 130 -12.46 5.79 -17.62
C GLY A 130 -11.25 5.65 -16.70
N ALA A 131 -10.66 4.45 -16.65
CA ALA A 131 -9.51 4.17 -15.80
C ALA A 131 -8.54 3.20 -16.48
N LEU A 132 -7.28 3.27 -16.06
CA LEU A 132 -6.22 2.30 -16.33
C LEU A 132 -5.82 1.59 -15.04
N ASN A 133 -5.11 0.49 -15.21
CA ASN A 133 -4.33 -0.17 -14.17
C ASN A 133 -2.86 -0.12 -14.58
N LEU A 134 -1.96 0.00 -13.62
CA LEU A 134 -0.53 -0.10 -13.82
C LEU A 134 -0.04 -1.37 -13.11
N PHE A 135 0.41 -2.35 -13.88
CA PHE A 135 1.25 -3.43 -13.38
C PHE A 135 2.67 -2.91 -13.24
N ALA A 136 3.33 -3.19 -12.12
CA ALA A 136 4.71 -2.78 -11.91
C ALA A 136 5.52 -3.88 -11.22
N ALA A 137 6.81 -3.92 -11.56
CA ALA A 137 7.81 -4.79 -10.97
C ALA A 137 8.95 -3.91 -10.46
N PHE A 138 9.16 -3.90 -9.15
CA PHE A 138 10.28 -3.21 -8.50
C PHE A 138 11.39 -4.20 -8.20
N ASP A 139 12.58 -3.97 -8.73
CA ASP A 139 13.77 -4.77 -8.45
C ASP A 139 14.30 -4.43 -7.04
N ALA A 140 14.28 -5.41 -6.15
CA ALA A 140 14.66 -5.25 -4.75
C ALA A 140 16.17 -4.97 -4.54
N ARG A 141 17.01 -5.17 -5.55
CA ARG A 141 18.47 -4.96 -5.49
C ARG A 141 18.88 -3.67 -6.16
N THR A 142 18.32 -3.36 -7.33
CA THR A 142 18.69 -2.15 -8.08
C THR A 142 17.76 -0.97 -7.80
N GLY A 143 16.55 -1.24 -7.33
CA GLY A 143 15.48 -0.25 -7.18
C GLY A 143 14.81 0.15 -8.49
N LYS A 144 15.22 -0.44 -9.63
CA LYS A 144 14.61 -0.15 -10.93
C LYS A 144 13.19 -0.68 -10.97
N VAL A 145 12.36 -0.03 -11.78
CA VAL A 145 10.97 -0.40 -12.00
C VAL A 145 10.73 -0.70 -13.47
N SER A 146 10.09 -1.82 -13.74
CA SER A 146 9.40 -2.07 -15.01
C SER A 146 7.90 -1.92 -14.80
N GLY A 147 7.17 -1.48 -15.82
CA GLY A 147 5.73 -1.31 -15.71
C GLY A 147 4.99 -1.38 -17.03
N MET A 148 3.73 -1.80 -16.93
CA MET A 148 2.82 -1.94 -18.07
C MET A 148 1.43 -1.46 -17.67
N THR A 149 0.83 -0.61 -18.48
CA THR A 149 -0.56 -0.18 -18.27
C THR A 149 -1.54 -1.06 -19.01
N ALA A 150 -2.69 -1.36 -18.40
CA ALA A 150 -3.77 -2.07 -19.06
C ALA A 150 -5.15 -1.53 -18.67
N SER A 151 -6.14 -1.69 -19.55
CA SER A 151 -7.53 -1.26 -19.31
C SER A 151 -8.28 -2.19 -18.34
N ARG A 152 -7.84 -3.44 -18.23
CA ARG A 152 -8.39 -4.48 -17.35
C ARG A 152 -7.29 -5.06 -16.48
N LYS A 153 -7.70 -5.78 -15.42
CA LYS A 153 -6.81 -6.46 -14.47
C LYS A 153 -7.22 -7.94 -14.38
N ARG A 154 -6.98 -8.71 -15.45
CA ARG A 154 -7.25 -10.16 -15.53
C ARG A 154 -5.94 -10.94 -15.55
N GLN A 155 -6.05 -12.26 -15.50
CA GLN A 155 -4.92 -13.18 -15.67
C GLN A 155 -4.17 -12.97 -16.99
N SER A 156 -4.88 -12.68 -18.08
CA SER A 156 -4.28 -12.40 -19.39
C SER A 156 -3.36 -11.19 -19.36
N GLU A 157 -3.80 -10.07 -18.78
CA GLU A 157 -2.96 -8.87 -18.69
C GLU A 157 -1.76 -9.09 -17.77
N PHE A 158 -1.95 -9.84 -16.67
CA PHE A 158 -0.83 -10.20 -15.79
C PHE A 158 0.21 -11.07 -16.52
N ILE A 159 -0.22 -12.07 -17.29
CA ILE A 159 0.69 -12.90 -18.10
C ILE A 159 1.43 -12.06 -19.14
N THR A 160 0.75 -11.16 -19.86
CA THR A 160 1.41 -10.24 -20.79
C THR A 160 2.47 -9.38 -20.11
N PHE A 161 2.25 -8.98 -18.85
CA PHE A 161 3.27 -8.28 -18.08
C PHE A 161 4.47 -9.17 -17.76
N LEU A 162 4.26 -10.43 -17.36
CA LEU A 162 5.34 -11.39 -17.12
C LEU A 162 6.16 -11.66 -18.40
N GLU A 163 5.51 -11.78 -19.55
CA GLU A 163 6.16 -11.94 -20.86
C GLU A 163 6.93 -10.67 -21.29
N GLN A 164 6.48 -9.49 -20.86
CA GLN A 164 7.27 -8.26 -21.02
C GLN A 164 8.53 -8.32 -20.15
N LEU A 165 8.40 -8.68 -18.86
CA LEU A 165 9.55 -8.82 -17.96
C LEU A 165 10.55 -9.84 -18.51
N GLU A 166 10.09 -11.00 -18.99
CA GLU A 166 10.97 -12.03 -19.54
C GLU A 166 11.81 -11.53 -20.73
N ARG A 167 11.25 -10.65 -21.57
CA ARG A 167 11.96 -10.03 -22.70
C ARG A 167 12.94 -8.94 -22.25
N GLU A 168 12.61 -8.21 -21.19
CA GLU A 168 13.47 -7.14 -20.65
C GLU A 168 14.65 -7.67 -19.84
N ILE A 169 14.46 -8.83 -19.18
CA ILE A 169 15.47 -9.44 -18.32
C ILE A 169 16.47 -10.25 -19.16
N PRO A 170 17.79 -10.03 -19.01
CA PRO A 170 18.81 -10.75 -19.75
C PRO A 170 18.65 -12.28 -19.64
N ALA A 171 18.90 -12.99 -20.75
CA ALA A 171 18.84 -14.46 -20.78
C ALA A 171 19.86 -15.14 -19.85
N SER A 172 20.91 -14.41 -19.43
CA SER A 172 21.88 -14.88 -18.41
C SER A 172 21.26 -15.05 -17.02
N VAL A 173 20.15 -14.35 -16.73
CA VAL A 173 19.37 -14.53 -15.49
C VAL A 173 18.53 -15.79 -15.63
N LYS A 174 18.86 -16.82 -14.86
CA LYS A 174 18.19 -18.12 -14.88
C LYS A 174 17.02 -18.21 -13.91
N THR A 175 16.99 -17.35 -12.88
CA THR A 175 15.92 -17.38 -11.88
C THR A 175 15.42 -15.97 -11.57
N ILE A 176 14.12 -15.78 -11.75
CA ILE A 176 13.38 -14.55 -11.50
C ILE A 176 12.45 -14.84 -10.32
N HIS A 177 12.88 -14.43 -9.13
CA HIS A 177 12.04 -14.52 -7.94
C HIS A 177 11.02 -13.38 -7.96
N ILE A 178 9.73 -13.70 -7.96
CA ILE A 178 8.65 -12.72 -7.89
C ILE A 178 8.00 -12.78 -6.53
N VAL A 179 8.13 -11.71 -5.74
CA VAL A 179 7.34 -11.49 -4.53
C VAL A 179 6.07 -10.75 -4.91
N LEU A 180 4.92 -11.37 -4.67
CA LEU A 180 3.62 -10.81 -5.03
C LEU A 180 2.52 -11.26 -4.05
N ASP A 181 1.45 -10.50 -3.96
CA ASP A 181 0.37 -10.76 -3.02
C ASP A 181 -0.41 -12.07 -3.35
N ASN A 182 -1.36 -12.42 -2.49
CA ASN A 182 -2.17 -13.63 -2.65
C ASN A 182 -3.45 -13.41 -3.50
N LEU A 183 -3.51 -12.39 -4.35
CA LEU A 183 -4.71 -12.13 -5.15
C LEU A 183 -5.05 -13.32 -6.05
N ARG A 184 -6.35 -13.60 -6.19
CA ARG A 184 -6.86 -14.73 -7.00
C ARG A 184 -6.33 -14.73 -8.44
N MET A 185 -6.06 -13.55 -9.01
CA MET A 185 -5.53 -13.47 -10.37
C MET A 185 -4.11 -14.04 -10.50
N HIS A 186 -3.28 -13.97 -9.47
CA HIS A 186 -1.92 -14.52 -9.51
C HIS A 186 -1.89 -16.04 -9.36
N LYS A 187 -2.97 -16.63 -8.85
CA LYS A 187 -3.10 -18.09 -8.59
C LYS A 187 -4.11 -18.78 -9.50
N GLY A 188 -4.66 -18.06 -10.47
CA GLY A 188 -5.66 -18.62 -11.36
C GLY A 188 -5.06 -19.65 -12.33
N LYS A 189 -5.93 -20.47 -12.93
CA LYS A 189 -5.56 -21.59 -13.80
C LYS A 189 -4.65 -21.18 -14.97
N GLN A 190 -4.85 -20.00 -15.55
CA GLN A 190 -4.04 -19.54 -16.68
C GLN A 190 -2.61 -19.20 -16.23
N VAL A 191 -2.46 -18.52 -15.08
CA VAL A 191 -1.14 -18.19 -14.54
C VAL A 191 -0.39 -19.46 -14.14
N GLN A 192 -1.06 -20.42 -13.49
CA GLN A 192 -0.45 -21.70 -13.13
C GLN A 192 0.01 -22.50 -14.37
N ALA A 193 -0.82 -22.55 -15.42
CA ALA A 193 -0.44 -23.21 -16.68
C ALA A 193 0.72 -22.48 -17.39
N TRP A 194 0.79 -21.16 -17.29
CA TRP A 194 1.90 -20.38 -17.82
C TRP A 194 3.18 -20.63 -17.04
N LEU A 195 3.14 -20.61 -15.70
CA LEU A 195 4.32 -20.88 -14.84
C LEU A 195 4.92 -22.27 -15.08
N ALA A 196 4.09 -23.29 -15.32
CA ALA A 196 4.56 -24.63 -15.66
C ALA A 196 5.43 -24.68 -16.94
N LYS A 197 5.26 -23.70 -17.84
CA LYS A 197 6.04 -23.57 -19.08
C LYS A 197 7.22 -22.60 -18.95
N HIS A 198 7.29 -21.82 -17.87
CA HIS A 198 8.28 -20.77 -17.66
C HIS A 198 9.02 -20.99 -16.33
N PRO A 199 9.88 -22.04 -16.25
CA PRO A 199 10.54 -22.45 -15.00
C PRO A 199 11.52 -21.40 -14.45
N ARG A 200 11.86 -20.36 -15.21
CA ARG A 200 12.64 -19.22 -14.74
C ARG A 200 11.90 -18.42 -13.65
N PHE A 201 10.57 -18.43 -13.63
CA PHE A 201 9.76 -17.64 -12.71
C PHE A 201 9.43 -18.44 -11.44
N VAL A 202 9.85 -17.92 -10.28
CA VAL A 202 9.58 -18.52 -8.98
C VAL A 202 8.77 -17.55 -8.13
N PHE A 203 7.53 -17.91 -7.81
CA PHE A 203 6.61 -17.05 -7.07
C PHE A 203 6.76 -17.26 -5.56
N HIS A 204 6.89 -16.15 -4.84
CA HIS A 204 6.95 -16.09 -3.38
C HIS A 204 5.77 -15.25 -2.89
N HIS A 205 4.94 -15.85 -2.05
CA HIS A 205 3.77 -15.17 -1.50
C HIS A 205 4.03 -14.78 -0.05
N PRO A 206 3.98 -13.49 0.30
CA PRO A 206 3.94 -13.08 1.70
C PRO A 206 2.72 -13.70 2.39
N PRO A 207 2.76 -13.84 3.73
CA PRO A 207 1.59 -14.28 4.46
C PRO A 207 0.39 -13.36 4.22
N VAL A 208 -0.81 -13.88 4.42
CA VAL A 208 -2.04 -13.08 4.39
C VAL A 208 -1.87 -11.88 5.32
N HIS A 209 -2.36 -10.71 4.89
CA HIS A 209 -2.27 -9.45 5.65
C HIS A 209 -0.84 -8.87 5.79
N CYS A 210 0.12 -9.33 4.99
CA CYS A 210 1.49 -8.82 4.96
C CYS A 210 1.86 -8.10 3.64
N SER A 211 0.94 -7.35 3.04
CA SER A 211 1.22 -6.57 1.81
C SER A 211 2.34 -5.54 1.99
N TRP A 212 2.62 -5.10 3.22
CA TRP A 212 3.75 -4.24 3.57
C TRP A 212 5.12 -4.86 3.22
N MET A 213 5.19 -6.18 2.98
CA MET A 213 6.39 -6.87 2.52
C MET A 213 6.66 -6.68 1.03
N ASN A 214 5.64 -6.34 0.24
CA ASN A 214 5.80 -6.12 -1.19
C ASN A 214 6.36 -4.71 -1.44
N GLN A 215 7.65 -4.58 -1.75
CA GLN A 215 8.32 -3.27 -1.79
C GLN A 215 7.81 -2.34 -2.91
N VAL A 216 7.19 -2.88 -3.96
CA VAL A 216 6.56 -2.08 -5.01
C VAL A 216 5.44 -1.18 -4.48
N GLU A 217 4.77 -1.56 -3.39
CA GLU A 217 3.75 -0.73 -2.72
C GLU A 217 4.35 0.57 -2.15
N GLN A 218 5.63 0.54 -1.73
CA GLN A 218 6.34 1.74 -1.31
C GLN A 218 6.60 2.67 -2.50
N TRP A 219 7.01 2.10 -3.64
CA TRP A 219 7.20 2.83 -4.89
C TRP A 219 5.88 3.42 -5.41
N PHE A 220 4.78 2.67 -5.34
CA PHE A 220 3.44 3.17 -5.58
C PHE A 220 3.05 4.36 -4.69
N GLY A 221 3.47 4.34 -3.42
CA GLY A 221 3.35 5.51 -2.55
C GLY A 221 4.10 6.73 -3.09
N ILE A 222 5.32 6.55 -3.64
CA ILE A 222 6.11 7.62 -4.26
C ILE A 222 5.42 8.14 -5.52
N LEU A 223 5.02 7.25 -6.43
CA LEU A 223 4.28 7.57 -7.65
C LEU A 223 3.02 8.38 -7.32
N ARG A 224 2.25 7.94 -6.32
CA ARG A 224 1.03 8.63 -5.90
C ARG A 224 1.32 10.05 -5.42
N ARG A 225 2.36 10.24 -4.61
CA ARG A 225 2.72 11.57 -4.06
C ARG A 225 3.32 12.51 -5.11
N LYS A 226 4.19 11.99 -5.98
CA LYS A 226 4.95 12.80 -6.94
C LYS A 226 4.22 13.04 -8.26
N ARG A 227 3.44 12.06 -8.75
CA ARG A 227 2.83 12.09 -10.08
C ARG A 227 1.31 12.17 -10.07
N LEU A 228 0.66 11.49 -9.13
CA LEU A 228 -0.80 11.34 -9.12
C LEU A 228 -1.50 12.18 -8.04
N ARG A 229 -0.77 13.05 -7.33
CA ARG A 229 -1.36 13.94 -6.31
C ARG A 229 -2.32 14.94 -6.95
N ILE A 230 -1.92 15.49 -8.10
CA ILE A 230 -2.77 16.30 -8.96
C ILE A 230 -2.99 15.49 -10.23
N VAL A 231 -4.20 14.96 -10.36
CA VAL A 231 -4.59 14.19 -11.54
C VAL A 231 -5.17 15.16 -12.57
N ASP A 232 -4.42 15.39 -13.64
CA ASP A 232 -4.79 16.21 -14.78
C ASP A 232 -4.17 15.59 -16.04
N PHE A 233 -4.97 14.77 -16.74
CA PHE A 233 -4.54 14.05 -17.92
C PHE A 233 -5.67 14.08 -18.97
N PRO A 234 -5.43 14.55 -20.21
CA PRO A 234 -6.42 14.55 -21.30
C PRO A 234 -7.07 13.21 -21.59
N SER A 235 -6.31 12.11 -21.51
CA SER A 235 -6.80 10.77 -21.89
C SER A 235 -6.07 9.66 -21.13
N LYS A 236 -6.52 8.41 -21.34
CA LYS A 236 -5.85 7.22 -20.81
C LYS A 236 -4.46 7.05 -21.42
N GLU A 237 -4.33 7.34 -22.70
CA GLU A 237 -3.09 7.21 -23.47
C GLU A 237 -2.04 8.19 -22.94
N HIS A 238 -2.43 9.45 -22.70
CA HIS A 238 -1.54 10.43 -22.07
C HIS A 238 -1.18 10.05 -20.63
N LEU A 239 -2.12 9.49 -19.85
CA LEU A 239 -1.80 8.95 -18.53
C LEU A 239 -0.76 7.82 -18.63
N ALA A 240 -0.93 6.88 -19.56
CA ALA A 240 0.01 5.78 -19.77
C ALA A 240 1.42 6.26 -20.17
N GLU A 241 1.49 7.20 -21.12
CA GLU A 241 2.74 7.84 -21.54
C GLU A 241 3.46 8.49 -20.36
N ARG A 242 2.71 9.26 -19.56
CA ARG A 242 3.25 9.97 -18.41
C ARG A 242 3.65 9.06 -17.25
N LEU A 243 3.01 7.90 -17.09
CA LEU A 243 3.46 6.85 -16.17
C LEU A 243 4.76 6.20 -16.65
N LYS A 244 4.87 5.90 -17.95
CA LYS A 244 6.10 5.38 -18.56
C LYS A 244 7.27 6.36 -18.41
N ALA A 245 7.03 7.65 -18.66
CA ALA A 245 8.03 8.71 -18.46
C ALA A 245 8.50 8.76 -17.00
N PHE A 246 7.57 8.71 -16.03
CA PHE A 246 7.93 8.69 -14.61
C PHE A 246 8.77 7.46 -14.22
N ILE A 247 8.49 6.29 -14.78
CA ILE A 247 9.30 5.08 -14.57
C ILE A 247 10.71 5.28 -15.15
N SER A 248 10.81 5.84 -16.36
CA SER A 248 12.12 6.14 -16.97
C SER A 248 12.95 7.10 -16.10
N GLU A 249 12.37 8.23 -15.71
CA GLU A 249 13.01 9.24 -14.85
C GLU A 249 13.38 8.66 -13.47
N TRP A 250 12.54 7.78 -12.89
CA TRP A 250 12.88 7.07 -11.66
C TRP A 250 14.11 6.17 -11.85
N ASN A 251 14.17 5.43 -12.96
CA ASN A 251 15.23 4.45 -13.24
C ASN A 251 16.61 5.08 -13.47
N GLU A 252 16.69 6.37 -13.83
CA GLU A 252 17.94 7.11 -13.94
C GLU A 252 18.69 7.25 -12.60
N ILE A 253 17.94 7.32 -11.49
CA ILE A 253 18.46 7.49 -10.13
C ILE A 253 17.93 6.41 -9.17
N ALA A 254 17.55 5.26 -9.72
CA ALA A 254 16.98 4.16 -8.97
C ALA A 254 17.94 3.67 -7.89
N HIS A 255 17.36 3.32 -6.75
CA HIS A 255 18.08 2.80 -5.61
C HIS A 255 17.18 1.80 -4.86
N PRO A 256 17.76 0.72 -4.32
CA PRO A 256 17.00 -0.21 -3.51
C PRO A 256 16.43 0.49 -2.27
N PHE A 257 15.27 0.03 -1.80
CA PHE A 257 14.77 0.52 -0.53
C PHE A 257 15.50 -0.15 0.63
N HIS A 258 15.85 0.65 1.63
CA HIS A 258 16.43 0.14 2.86
C HIS A 258 15.38 -0.65 3.64
N TRP A 259 15.42 -1.97 3.49
CA TRP A 259 14.61 -2.88 4.27
C TRP A 259 15.13 -2.95 5.70
N THR A 260 14.26 -2.70 6.69
CA THR A 260 14.65 -2.77 8.12
C THR A 260 14.02 -3.99 8.78
N SER A 261 14.81 -4.70 9.58
CA SER A 261 14.33 -5.86 10.35
C SER A 261 13.38 -5.47 11.49
N LYS A 262 13.23 -4.18 11.82
CA LYS A 262 12.36 -3.71 12.90
C LYS A 262 10.89 -4.10 12.70
N SER A 263 10.37 -3.93 11.48
CA SER A 263 8.99 -4.29 11.15
C SER A 263 8.79 -5.81 11.23
N VAL A 264 9.79 -6.57 10.78
CA VAL A 264 9.82 -8.04 10.86
C VAL A 264 9.80 -8.49 12.32
N ALA A 265 10.74 -8.01 13.13
CA ALA A 265 10.83 -8.33 14.56
C ALA A 265 9.52 -8.03 15.30
N LYS A 266 8.88 -6.89 15.02
CA LYS A 266 7.57 -6.53 15.59
C LYS A 266 6.45 -7.49 15.19
N VAL A 267 6.49 -8.03 13.97
CA VAL A 267 5.51 -8.99 13.47
C VAL A 267 5.77 -10.37 14.05
N MET A 268 7.03 -10.81 14.09
CA MET A 268 7.49 -12.08 14.64
C MET A 268 7.27 -12.18 16.15
N ALA A 269 7.42 -11.08 16.89
CA ALA A 269 7.11 -11.03 18.34
C ALA A 269 5.63 -11.26 18.66
N LYS A 270 4.75 -11.23 17.66
CA LYS A 270 3.32 -11.55 17.81
C LYS A 270 2.99 -12.97 17.34
N CYS A 271 3.98 -13.73 16.90
CA CYS A 271 3.77 -15.12 16.53
C CYS A 271 3.62 -15.94 17.81
N GLN A 272 2.58 -16.78 17.83
CA GLN A 272 2.38 -17.80 18.84
C GLN A 272 3.15 -19.02 18.37
N ILE A 273 4.46 -19.00 18.60
CA ILE A 273 5.28 -20.20 18.42
C ILE A 273 5.03 -21.01 19.69
N GLU A 274 4.11 -21.97 19.63
CA GLU A 274 4.07 -22.99 20.67
C GLU A 274 5.43 -23.69 20.66
N ASP A 275 6.16 -23.59 21.77
CA ASP A 275 7.41 -24.33 21.95
C ASP A 275 7.09 -25.82 21.78
N ALA A 276 7.54 -26.40 20.68
CA ALA A 276 7.52 -27.85 20.44
C ALA A 276 8.54 -28.56 21.35
N LYS A 277 8.42 -28.37 22.67
CA LYS A 277 9.23 -29.00 23.72
C LYS A 277 8.40 -29.54 24.89
N SER A 278 7.08 -29.66 24.78
CA SER A 278 6.24 -30.24 25.83
C SER A 278 5.60 -31.60 25.49
N LEU A 279 5.93 -32.23 24.35
CA LEU A 279 5.38 -33.55 23.96
C LEU A 279 6.37 -34.73 24.08
N THR A 280 7.51 -34.56 24.76
CA THR A 280 8.39 -35.68 25.16
C THR A 280 8.60 -35.73 26.67
N ALA A 281 7.53 -35.47 27.44
CA ALA A 281 7.49 -35.72 28.88
C ALA A 281 6.08 -36.15 29.30
N ALA A 282 5.62 -37.29 28.78
CA ALA A 282 4.52 -38.05 29.35
C ALA A 282 4.76 -39.54 29.04
N ALA A 283 5.30 -40.21 30.06
CA ALA A 283 5.23 -41.64 30.40
C ALA A 283 5.31 -42.69 29.28
#